data_AF-A0A8X6LMB9-F1
#
_entry.id   AF-A0A8X6LMB9-F1
#
_cell.length_a   1.000
_cell.length_b   1.000
_cell.length_c   1.000
_cell.angle_alpha   90.00
_cell.angle_beta   90.00
_cell.angle_gamma   90.00
#
_symmetry.space_group_name_H-M   'P 1'
#
loop_
_entity.id
_entity.type
_entity.pdbx_description
1 polymer ?
#
loop_
_entity_poly.entity_id
_entity_poly.type
_entity_poly.pdbx_seq_one_letter_code
_entity_poly.pdbx_strand_id
1 'polypeptide(L)'
;MSLTCLPRLFKFEVKRCGFILTSSPRFTVIQTANITSKEWRDPNVKKPAPFPYKTKKFNFIRSHYESTLKRFDENTKVIVVDGNISSGKGTFAKELAEAFDMHFVPEPSYEKLYITSYGYDLRQIDSVVPPSYRICDVETFYKNPHHQNVAKFQFDMYMLRLEAYIDALAHLLNTGN
;
A
#
# COMPACT_ATOMS: atom_id res chain seq x y z
N MET A 1 -23.07 4.76 -27.69
CA MET A 1 -22.44 5.65 -28.69
C MET A 1 -21.51 6.58 -27.94
N SER A 2 -20.21 6.34 -28.03
CA SER A 2 -19.17 7.04 -27.28
C SER A 2 -18.97 8.46 -27.82
N LEU A 3 -19.06 9.46 -26.96
CA LEU A 3 -18.53 10.79 -27.23
C LEU A 3 -17.09 10.82 -26.70
N THR A 4 -16.14 10.39 -27.53
CA THR A 4 -14.72 10.66 -27.31
C THR A 4 -14.51 12.16 -27.45
N CYS A 5 -14.32 12.83 -26.33
CA CYS A 5 -13.92 14.24 -26.30
C CYS A 5 -12.48 14.33 -26.79
N LEU A 6 -12.30 14.62 -28.09
CA LEU A 6 -11.00 15.01 -28.64
C LEU A 6 -10.60 16.35 -28.02
N PRO A 7 -9.36 16.51 -27.49
CA PRO A 7 -8.91 17.81 -27.05
C PRO A 7 -8.80 18.72 -28.27
N ARG A 8 -9.66 19.74 -28.31
CA ARG A 8 -9.61 20.79 -29.32
C ARG A 8 -8.31 21.57 -29.11
N LEU A 9 -7.27 21.24 -29.87
CA LEU A 9 -6.05 22.04 -29.94
C LEU A 9 -6.41 23.40 -30.53
N PHE A 10 -6.66 24.38 -29.66
CA PHE A 10 -6.73 25.79 -30.06
C PHE A 10 -5.33 26.22 -30.51
N LYS A 11 -5.10 26.27 -31.83
CA LYS A 11 -3.94 26.94 -32.42
C LYS A 11 -4.13 28.45 -32.25
N PHE A 12 -3.48 29.02 -31.25
CA PHE A 12 -3.31 30.47 -31.16
C PHE A 12 -2.13 30.89 -32.03
N GLU A 13 -2.39 31.57 -33.13
CA GLU A 13 -1.35 32.18 -33.96
C GLU A 13 -0.89 33.49 -33.30
N VAL A 14 0.29 33.46 -32.68
CA VAL A 14 0.88 34.63 -32.03
C VAL A 14 1.48 35.54 -33.10
N LYS A 15 0.78 36.61 -33.47
CA LYS A 15 1.36 37.70 -34.25
C LYS A 15 2.41 38.42 -33.40
N ARG A 16 3.64 38.50 -33.92
CA ARG A 16 4.76 39.25 -33.32
C ARG A 16 4.38 40.73 -33.16
N CYS A 17 4.01 41.12 -31.95
CA CYS A 17 4.06 42.51 -31.52
C CYS A 17 5.31 42.71 -30.66
N GLY A 18 6.09 43.75 -30.99
CA GLY A 18 7.28 44.13 -30.27
C GLY A 18 6.95 44.51 -28.82
N PHE A 19 7.91 44.21 -27.94
CA PHE A 19 7.90 44.44 -26.50
C PHE A 19 7.01 43.47 -25.70
N ILE A 20 7.54 42.26 -25.45
CA ILE A 20 6.90 41.25 -24.59
C ILE A 20 7.51 41.35 -23.19
N LEU A 21 6.76 41.97 -22.27
CA LEU A 21 6.82 41.58 -20.86
C LEU A 21 6.55 40.08 -20.82
N THR A 22 7.53 39.28 -20.39
CA THR A 22 7.41 37.83 -20.29
C THR A 22 6.37 37.47 -19.23
N SER A 23 5.08 37.45 -19.60
CA SER A 23 4.07 36.76 -18.79
C SER A 23 4.41 35.28 -18.85
N SER A 24 5.10 34.78 -17.83
CA SER A 24 5.26 33.34 -17.65
C SER A 24 3.87 32.72 -17.67
N PRO A 25 3.54 31.84 -18.63
CA PRO A 25 2.26 31.16 -18.62
C PRO A 25 2.21 30.34 -17.33
N ARG A 26 1.34 30.73 -16.40
CA ARG A 26 0.99 29.88 -15.26
C ARG A 26 0.27 28.68 -15.86
N PHE A 27 0.99 27.57 -16.04
CA PHE A 27 0.37 26.30 -16.39
C PHE A 27 -0.56 25.91 -15.23
N THR A 28 -1.87 26.05 -15.44
CA THR A 28 -2.87 25.53 -14.52
C THR A 28 -2.83 24.01 -14.64
N VAL A 29 -2.15 23.34 -13.70
CA VAL A 29 -2.19 21.87 -13.59
C VAL A 29 -3.62 21.51 -13.16
N ILE A 30 -4.42 21.01 -14.11
CA ILE A 30 -5.73 20.43 -13.80
C ILE A 30 -5.45 19.16 -13.03
N GLN A 31 -5.88 19.11 -11.76
CA GLN A 31 -5.82 17.89 -10.97
C GLN A 31 -6.79 16.87 -11.59
N THR A 32 -6.26 15.83 -12.21
CA THR A 32 -7.06 14.67 -12.63
C THR A 32 -7.09 13.65 -11.50
N ALA A 33 -8.28 13.18 -11.14
CA ALA A 33 -8.42 12.06 -10.21
C ALA A 33 -7.91 10.80 -10.91
N ASN A 34 -6.83 10.21 -10.39
CA ASN A 34 -6.20 9.01 -10.98
C ASN A 34 -6.65 7.71 -10.27
N ILE A 35 -7.85 7.69 -9.67
CA ILE A 35 -8.45 6.52 -8.99
C ILE A 35 -9.94 6.48 -9.35
N THR A 36 -10.41 5.30 -9.76
CA THR A 36 -11.80 5.06 -10.16
C THR A 36 -12.47 4.05 -9.22
N SER A 37 -13.70 4.31 -8.76
CA SER A 37 -14.43 3.32 -7.96
C SER A 37 -14.84 2.12 -8.82
N LYS A 38 -15.20 1.01 -8.16
CA LYS A 38 -15.65 -0.21 -8.85
C LYS A 38 -16.82 0.02 -9.81
N GLU A 39 -17.69 1.00 -9.51
CA GLU A 39 -18.90 1.32 -10.28
C GLU A 39 -18.60 2.04 -11.60
N TRP A 40 -17.56 2.89 -11.61
CA TRP A 40 -17.19 3.72 -12.75
C TRP A 40 -16.12 3.07 -13.65
N ARG A 41 -15.62 1.88 -13.29
CA ARG A 41 -14.59 1.18 -14.05
C ARG A 41 -15.18 0.56 -15.31
N ASP A 42 -14.47 0.69 -16.43
CA ASP A 42 -14.88 0.09 -17.70
C ASP A 42 -14.99 -1.45 -17.56
N PRO A 43 -16.18 -2.05 -17.74
CA PRO A 43 -16.37 -3.50 -17.58
C PRO A 43 -15.66 -4.32 -18.66
N ASN A 44 -15.16 -3.67 -19.71
CA ASN A 44 -14.53 -4.30 -20.88
C ASN A 44 -13.01 -4.40 -20.79
N VAL A 45 -12.37 -3.92 -19.71
CA VAL A 45 -10.91 -4.00 -19.54
C VAL A 45 -10.50 -5.46 -19.27
N LYS A 46 -9.99 -6.14 -20.30
CA LYS A 46 -9.48 -7.51 -20.19
C LYS A 46 -8.06 -7.52 -19.61
N LYS A 47 -7.94 -7.63 -18.29
CA LYS A 47 -6.65 -7.81 -17.62
C LYS A 47 -6.14 -9.25 -17.80
N PRO A 48 -4.83 -9.47 -18.01
CA PRO A 48 -4.28 -10.82 -17.97
C PRO A 48 -4.40 -11.38 -16.55
N ALA A 49 -4.54 -12.71 -16.44
CA ALA A 49 -4.68 -13.36 -15.14
C ALA A 49 -3.53 -13.00 -14.17
N PRO A 50 -3.80 -12.85 -12.86
CA PRO A 50 -2.79 -12.51 -11.87
C PRO A 50 -1.69 -13.57 -11.83
N PHE A 51 -0.44 -13.15 -11.63
CA PHE A 51 0.67 -14.10 -11.53
C PHE A 51 0.65 -14.80 -10.17
N PRO A 52 0.77 -16.15 -10.11
CA PRO A 52 0.73 -16.90 -8.87
C PRO A 52 2.07 -16.83 -8.10
N TYR A 53 2.38 -15.65 -7.56
CA TYR A 53 3.66 -15.34 -6.91
C TYR A 53 3.98 -16.14 -5.65
N LYS A 54 2.96 -16.71 -4.98
CA LYS A 54 3.13 -17.59 -3.81
C LYS A 54 3.75 -18.94 -4.16
N THR A 55 3.54 -19.43 -5.38
CA THR A 55 4.00 -20.76 -5.82
C THR A 55 5.13 -20.69 -6.85
N LYS A 56 5.16 -19.64 -7.67
CA LYS A 56 6.11 -19.49 -8.77
C LYS A 56 7.02 -18.29 -8.54
N LYS A 57 8.31 -18.48 -8.80
CA LYS A 57 9.30 -17.39 -8.76
C LYS A 57 9.28 -16.60 -10.07
N PHE A 58 9.39 -15.28 -9.95
CA PHE A 58 9.55 -14.38 -11.08
C PHE A 58 11.04 -14.23 -11.38
N ASN A 59 11.50 -14.86 -12.46
CA ASN A 59 12.91 -14.88 -12.86
C ASN A 59 13.16 -13.97 -14.08
N PHE A 60 14.42 -13.62 -14.33
CA PHE A 60 14.83 -12.77 -15.44
C PHE A 60 14.34 -13.29 -16.81
N ILE A 61 14.48 -14.60 -17.07
CA ILE A 61 13.99 -15.23 -18.30
C ILE A 61 12.49 -14.99 -18.47
N ARG A 62 11.71 -15.09 -17.38
CA ARG A 62 10.27 -14.90 -17.40
C ARG A 62 9.87 -13.44 -17.60
N SER A 63 10.65 -12.50 -17.07
CA SER A 63 10.48 -11.06 -17.28
C SER A 63 10.47 -10.68 -18.77
N HIS A 64 11.26 -11.38 -19.59
CA HIS A 64 11.25 -11.19 -21.04
C HIS A 64 9.95 -11.63 -21.73
N TYR A 65 9.28 -12.66 -21.21
CA TYR A 65 8.01 -13.17 -21.78
C TYR A 65 6.76 -12.51 -21.15
N GLU A 66 6.85 -12.10 -19.89
CA GLU A 66 5.71 -11.65 -19.08
C GLU A 66 6.05 -10.33 -18.38
N SER A 67 5.48 -9.23 -18.86
CA SER A 67 5.63 -7.90 -18.26
C SER A 67 4.56 -7.67 -17.18
N THR A 68 4.99 -7.22 -16.00
CA THR A 68 4.10 -6.85 -14.87
C THR A 68 3.21 -5.66 -15.20
N LEU A 69 3.69 -4.74 -16.04
CA LEU A 69 2.96 -3.53 -16.45
C LEU A 69 1.64 -3.82 -17.18
N LYS A 70 1.51 -5.00 -17.80
CA LYS A 70 0.27 -5.40 -18.50
C LYS A 70 -0.93 -5.55 -17.56
N ARG A 71 -0.70 -5.66 -16.25
CA ARG A 71 -1.74 -5.75 -15.21
C ARG A 71 -2.05 -4.42 -14.55
N PHE A 72 -1.21 -3.40 -14.78
CA PHE A 72 -1.34 -2.14 -14.09
C PHE A 72 -2.49 -1.32 -14.67
N ASP A 73 -3.16 -0.63 -13.77
CA ASP A 73 -4.35 0.17 -14.00
C ASP A 73 -4.23 1.44 -13.15
N GLU A 74 -5.19 2.35 -13.27
CA GLU A 74 -5.20 3.60 -12.51
C GLU A 74 -5.20 3.33 -10.99
N ASN A 75 -5.90 2.28 -10.56
CA ASN A 75 -6.02 1.84 -9.17
C ASN A 75 -4.83 0.99 -8.67
N THR A 76 -3.80 0.77 -9.47
CA THR A 76 -2.59 0.08 -9.01
C THR A 76 -1.75 1.02 -8.13
N LYS A 77 -2.24 1.30 -6.93
CA LYS A 77 -1.62 2.19 -5.94
C LYS A 77 -1.65 1.57 -4.57
N VAL A 78 -0.65 1.86 -3.75
CA VAL A 78 -0.68 1.52 -2.32
C VAL A 78 -1.26 2.71 -1.57
N ILE A 79 -2.34 2.48 -0.83
CA ILE A 79 -2.96 3.48 0.04
C ILE A 79 -2.68 3.07 1.48
N VAL A 80 -2.03 3.95 2.24
CA VAL A 80 -1.77 3.75 3.66
C VAL A 80 -2.76 4.61 4.45
N VAL A 81 -3.54 3.96 5.30
CA VAL A 81 -4.50 4.62 6.20
C VAL A 81 -3.85 4.76 7.57
N ASP A 82 -3.33 5.95 7.85
CA ASP A 82 -2.76 6.29 9.16
C ASP A 82 -3.76 7.05 10.03
N GLY A 83 -3.66 6.85 11.35
CA GLY A 83 -4.51 7.50 12.33
C GLY A 83 -4.18 7.09 13.75
N ASN A 84 -4.74 7.81 14.72
CA ASN A 84 -4.54 7.51 16.13
C ASN A 84 -5.16 6.15 16.52
N ILE A 85 -4.76 5.64 17.68
CA ILE A 85 -5.34 4.43 18.27
C ILE A 85 -6.84 4.68 18.52
N SER A 86 -7.68 3.69 18.19
CA SER A 86 -9.14 3.77 18.32
C SER A 86 -9.89 4.70 17.34
N SER A 87 -9.23 5.25 16.31
CA SER A 87 -9.92 6.09 15.30
C SER A 87 -10.77 5.32 14.27
N GLY A 88 -11.00 4.00 14.43
CA GLY A 88 -11.76 3.21 13.47
C GLY A 88 -11.04 2.98 12.12
N LYS A 89 -9.72 3.21 12.05
CA LYS A 89 -8.95 3.10 10.80
C LYS A 89 -9.08 1.74 10.10
N GLY A 90 -9.19 0.66 10.86
CA GLY A 90 -9.30 -0.69 10.33
C GLY A 90 -10.64 -0.98 9.65
N THR A 91 -11.75 -0.37 10.10
CA THR A 91 -13.06 -0.52 9.45
C THR A 91 -13.12 0.33 8.18
N PHE A 92 -12.66 1.58 8.27
CA PHE A 92 -12.58 2.49 7.12
C PHE A 92 -11.72 1.91 5.99
N ALA A 93 -10.56 1.34 6.31
CA ALA A 93 -9.68 0.73 5.31
C ALA A 93 -10.31 -0.48 4.60
N LYS A 94 -11.18 -1.24 5.28
CA LYS A 94 -11.93 -2.34 4.66
C LYS A 94 -13.00 -1.83 3.70
N GLU A 95 -13.79 -0.84 4.13
CA GLU A 95 -14.82 -0.20 3.31
C GLU A 95 -14.22 0.46 2.06
N LEU A 96 -13.07 1.12 2.22
CA LEU A 96 -12.31 1.72 1.13
C LEU A 96 -11.83 0.65 0.13
N ALA A 97 -11.25 -0.44 0.62
CA ALA A 97 -10.79 -1.54 -0.23
C ALA A 97 -11.95 -2.17 -1.02
N GLU A 98 -13.13 -2.30 -0.42
CA GLU A 98 -14.33 -2.81 -1.09
C GLU A 98 -14.85 -1.85 -2.17
N ALA A 99 -14.88 -0.54 -1.89
CA ALA A 99 -15.35 0.48 -2.82
C ALA A 99 -14.47 0.60 -4.08
N PHE A 100 -13.15 0.41 -3.93
CA PHE A 100 -12.18 0.53 -5.03
C PHE A 100 -11.73 -0.81 -5.62
N ASP A 101 -12.23 -1.94 -5.10
CA ASP A 101 -11.85 -3.30 -5.48
C ASP A 101 -10.33 -3.54 -5.35
N MET A 102 -9.78 -3.14 -4.21
CA MET A 102 -8.36 -3.22 -3.86
C MET A 102 -8.11 -4.32 -2.84
N HIS A 103 -6.87 -4.81 -2.75
CA HIS A 103 -6.52 -5.81 -1.74
C HIS A 103 -6.39 -5.17 -0.34
N PHE A 104 -7.23 -5.63 0.60
CA PHE A 104 -7.14 -5.21 2.00
C PHE A 104 -6.00 -5.94 2.73
N VAL A 105 -5.02 -5.19 3.22
CA VAL A 105 -3.94 -5.70 4.08
C VAL A 105 -4.26 -5.31 5.53
N PRO A 106 -4.46 -6.28 6.44
CA PRO A 106 -4.77 -5.98 7.84
C PRO A 106 -3.54 -5.41 8.58
N GLU A 107 -3.79 -4.66 9.65
CA GLU A 107 -2.75 -4.21 10.58
C GLU A 107 -2.01 -5.45 11.14
N PRO A 108 -0.67 -5.48 11.11
CA PRO A 108 0.08 -6.64 11.58
C PRO A 108 -0.09 -6.81 13.10
N SER A 109 -0.50 -8.00 13.52
CA SER A 109 -0.63 -8.37 14.94
C SER A 109 0.68 -8.94 15.48
N TYR A 110 1.00 -8.57 16.71
CA TYR A 110 2.17 -9.05 17.46
C TYR A 110 2.13 -10.53 17.82
N GLU A 111 0.94 -11.12 17.88
CA GLU A 111 0.77 -12.51 18.32
C GLU A 111 1.57 -13.49 17.45
N LYS A 112 1.70 -13.19 16.15
CA LYS A 112 2.47 -14.02 15.22
C LYS A 112 3.95 -14.11 15.56
N LEU A 113 4.51 -13.09 16.23
CA LEU A 113 5.93 -13.04 16.55
C LEU A 113 6.28 -13.94 17.75
N TYR A 114 5.34 -14.10 18.68
CA TYR A 114 5.58 -14.83 19.94
C TYR A 114 5.18 -16.29 19.89
N ILE A 115 4.41 -16.69 18.87
CA ILE A 115 4.05 -18.07 18.63
C ILE A 115 5.18 -18.73 17.83
N THR A 116 5.83 -19.72 18.44
CA THR A 116 6.87 -20.52 17.78
C THR A 116 6.24 -21.38 16.68
N SER A 117 7.04 -21.89 15.72
CA SER A 117 6.59 -22.85 14.70
C SER A 117 5.89 -24.10 15.28
N TYR A 118 6.23 -24.48 16.51
CA TYR A 118 5.60 -25.58 17.25
C TYR A 118 4.28 -25.21 17.95
N GLY A 119 3.80 -23.96 17.80
CA GLY A 119 2.60 -23.45 18.46
C GLY A 119 2.79 -23.05 19.92
N TYR A 120 4.03 -22.97 20.40
CA TYR A 120 4.35 -22.58 21.77
C TYR A 120 4.46 -21.06 21.91
N ASP A 121 3.75 -20.49 22.89
CA ASP A 121 3.77 -19.07 23.21
C ASP A 121 4.95 -18.73 24.13
N LEU A 122 5.90 -17.95 23.61
CA LEU A 122 7.12 -17.57 24.31
C LEU A 122 6.86 -16.74 25.58
N ARG A 123 5.71 -16.07 25.68
CA ARG A 123 5.31 -15.27 26.85
C ARG A 123 5.20 -16.10 28.12
N GLN A 124 4.97 -17.40 28.01
CA GLN A 124 4.89 -18.31 29.16
C GLN A 124 6.24 -18.46 29.88
N ILE A 125 7.36 -18.22 29.20
CA ILE A 125 8.72 -18.36 29.75
C ILE A 125 9.16 -17.09 30.51
N ASP A 126 8.39 -16.00 30.45
CA ASP A 126 8.77 -14.70 31.06
C ASP A 126 9.08 -14.80 32.57
N SER A 127 8.47 -15.76 33.27
CA SER A 127 8.70 -16.01 34.69
C SER A 127 10.08 -16.60 34.99
N VAL A 128 10.65 -17.35 34.04
CA VAL A 128 11.91 -18.08 34.19
C VAL A 128 13.10 -17.24 33.71
N VAL A 129 12.88 -16.33 32.77
CA VAL A 129 13.95 -15.51 32.20
C VAL A 129 14.29 -14.27 33.05
N PRO A 130 15.56 -13.82 33.02
CA PRO A 130 15.96 -12.57 33.63
C PRO A 130 15.17 -11.36 33.06
N PRO A 131 14.99 -10.26 33.82
CA PRO A 131 14.23 -9.09 33.38
C PRO A 131 14.66 -8.51 32.02
N SER A 132 15.94 -8.60 31.68
CA SER A 132 16.49 -8.13 30.40
C SER A 132 15.99 -8.93 29.20
N TYR A 133 15.55 -10.17 29.38
CA TYR A 133 15.09 -11.06 28.30
C TYR A 133 13.56 -11.23 28.30
N ARG A 134 12.84 -10.59 29.22
CA ARG A 134 11.39 -10.66 29.26
C ARG A 134 10.76 -10.00 28.06
N ILE A 135 9.67 -10.60 27.58
CA ILE A 135 8.95 -10.09 26.43
C ILE A 135 8.24 -8.78 26.83
N CYS A 136 8.33 -7.80 25.93
CA CYS A 136 7.60 -6.56 26.05
C CYS A 136 6.49 -6.57 25.01
N ASP A 137 5.29 -6.97 25.43
CA ASP A 137 4.07 -6.93 24.63
C ASP A 137 3.42 -5.55 24.64
N VAL A 138 2.42 -5.36 23.79
CA VAL A 138 1.56 -4.17 23.77
C VAL A 138 0.94 -3.91 25.16
N GLU A 139 0.41 -4.95 25.81
CA GLU A 139 -0.18 -4.82 27.15
C GLU A 139 0.86 -4.46 28.21
N THR A 140 2.04 -5.08 28.15
CA THR A 140 3.15 -4.80 29.05
C THR A 140 3.66 -3.37 28.86
N PHE A 141 3.71 -2.89 27.62
CA PHE A 141 4.06 -1.52 27.28
C PHE A 141 3.05 -0.52 27.86
N TYR A 142 1.74 -0.81 27.77
CA TYR A 142 0.72 0.05 28.38
C TYR A 142 0.78 0.08 29.91
N LYS A 143 1.15 -1.03 30.56
CA LYS A 143 1.31 -1.10 32.01
C LYS A 143 2.61 -0.44 32.48
N ASN A 144 3.70 -0.61 31.74
CA ASN A 144 5.02 -0.08 32.08
C ASN A 144 5.76 0.44 30.83
N PRO A 145 5.62 1.74 30.50
CA PRO A 145 6.28 2.34 29.35
C PRO A 145 7.79 2.53 29.53
N HIS A 146 8.33 2.29 30.73
CA HIS A 146 9.77 2.37 31.04
C HIS A 146 10.43 0.99 31.15
N HIS A 147 9.78 -0.05 30.61
CA HIS A 147 10.37 -1.38 30.56
C HIS A 147 11.68 -1.36 29.75
N GLN A 148 12.68 -2.16 30.16
CA GLN A 148 14.00 -2.15 29.52
C GLN A 148 13.94 -2.51 28.02
N ASN A 149 12.97 -3.35 27.65
CA ASN A 149 12.81 -3.87 26.29
C ASN A 149 11.84 -3.06 25.39
N VAL A 150 11.48 -1.84 25.78
CA VAL A 150 10.57 -0.98 25.00
C VAL A 150 11.16 -0.63 23.62
N ALA A 151 12.46 -0.36 23.55
CA ALA A 151 13.13 -0.09 22.27
C ALA A 151 13.05 -1.29 21.32
N LYS A 152 13.22 -2.50 21.86
CA LYS A 152 13.08 -3.75 21.10
C LYS A 152 11.65 -3.93 20.60
N PHE A 153 10.66 -3.71 21.46
CA PHE A 153 9.25 -3.72 21.05
C PHE A 153 9.02 -2.76 19.87
N GLN A 154 9.38 -1.48 19.97
CA GLN A 154 9.18 -0.53 18.87
C GLN A 154 9.88 -0.95 17.56
N PHE A 155 11.08 -1.53 17.65
CA PHE A 155 11.79 -2.05 16.49
C PHE A 155 11.08 -3.24 15.84
N ASP A 156 10.62 -4.20 16.65
CA ASP A 156 9.87 -5.36 16.16
C ASP A 156 8.56 -4.90 15.47
N MET A 157 7.89 -3.86 16.00
CA MET A 157 6.67 -3.29 15.38
C MET A 157 6.97 -2.68 14.01
N TYR A 158 8.09 -1.97 13.90
CA TYR A 158 8.53 -1.39 12.65
C TYR A 158 8.83 -2.49 11.60
N MET A 159 9.53 -3.55 12.02
CA MET A 159 9.85 -4.67 11.11
C MET A 159 8.59 -5.39 10.63
N LEU A 160 7.61 -5.65 11.50
CA LEU A 160 6.34 -6.25 11.10
C LEU A 160 5.56 -5.39 10.09
N ARG A 161 5.57 -4.06 10.24
CA ARG A 161 4.95 -3.15 9.27
C ARG A 161 5.69 -3.16 7.94
N LEU A 162 7.01 -3.23 7.97
CA LEU A 162 7.85 -3.32 6.78
C LEU A 162 7.61 -4.63 6.02
N GLU A 163 7.51 -5.76 6.72
CA GLU A 163 7.15 -7.05 6.13
C GLU A 163 5.76 -7.00 5.47
N ALA A 164 4.75 -6.48 6.17
CA ALA A 164 3.40 -6.33 5.62
C ALA A 164 3.39 -5.42 4.37
N TYR A 165 4.21 -4.37 4.37
CA TYR A 165 4.34 -3.48 3.21
C TYR A 165 5.03 -4.16 2.02
N ILE A 166 6.06 -4.97 2.26
CA ILE A 166 6.72 -5.78 1.22
C ILE A 166 5.73 -6.79 0.62
N ASP A 167 4.93 -7.45 1.46
CA ASP A 167 3.89 -8.38 1.01
C ASP A 167 2.81 -7.67 0.17
N ALA A 168 2.42 -6.45 0.56
CA ALA A 168 1.50 -5.62 -0.21
C ALA A 168 2.09 -5.24 -1.58
N LEU A 169 3.35 -4.84 -1.64
CA LEU A 169 4.04 -4.55 -2.90
C LEU A 169 4.18 -5.80 -3.77
N ALA A 170 4.51 -6.95 -3.18
CA ALA A 170 4.56 -8.21 -3.89
C ALA A 170 3.19 -8.57 -4.48
N HIS A 171 2.09 -8.32 -3.75
CA HIS A 171 0.74 -8.50 -4.28
C HIS A 171 0.45 -7.57 -5.44
N LEU A 172 0.72 -6.26 -5.26
CA LEU A 172 0.45 -5.21 -6.24
C LEU A 172 1.19 -5.45 -7.56
N LEU A 173 2.50 -5.74 -7.51
CA LEU A 173 3.33 -5.92 -8.70
C LEU A 173 2.94 -7.16 -9.51
N ASN A 174 2.38 -8.18 -8.86
CA ASN A 174 2.02 -9.44 -9.51
C ASN A 174 0.57 -9.50 -9.99
N THR A 175 -0.35 -8.80 -9.31
CA THR A 175 -1.79 -8.84 -9.62
C THR A 175 -2.29 -7.55 -10.29
N GLY A 176 -1.68 -6.41 -9.99
CA GLY A 176 -2.13 -5.08 -10.42
C GLY A 176 -3.15 -4.42 -9.49
N ASN A 177 -3.55 -5.04 -8.38
CA ASN A 177 -4.53 -4.53 -7.40
C ASN A 177 -4.05 -4.69 -5.95
#